data_AF-A0A7J4R0B8-F1
#
_entry.id   AF-A0A7J4R0B8-F1
#
_cell.length_a   1.000
_cell.length_b   1.000
_cell.length_c   1.000
_cell.angle_alpha   90.00
_cell.angle_beta   90.00
_cell.angle_gamma   90.00
#
_symmetry.space_group_name_H-M   'P 1'
#
loop_
_entity.id
_entity.type
_entity.pdbx_description
1 polymer ?
#
loop_
_entity_poly.entity_id
_entity_poly.type
_entity_poly.pdbx_seq_one_letter_code
_entity_poly.pdbx_strand_id
1 'polypeptide(L)'
;QSIGEPGTQMTMRTFHYAGVATVNVTQGLPRIIEIVDARKVPSTPTMIIRLKDDKKNSSDEAQKLAAALEVTTTFNIANIETDVAQRRLVLKLNKGQLKQKNMTGMEVKDKLERALRTLVQADKEKNPGVLTIIPGVSSEEDLEDLLENPPSYTMLLQLEEKIRDLRLKGVPGIERANVQFDDKEGEYYLSTIGSNLSRVSEIETIDRSRTYTNNI
;
A
#
# COMPACT_ATOMS: atom_id res chain seq x y z
N GLN A 1 6.37 13.76 -39.48
CA GLN A 1 7.43 12.81 -39.89
C GLN A 1 8.52 12.66 -38.82
N SER A 2 8.97 13.74 -38.19
CA SER A 2 10.13 13.78 -37.26
C SER A 2 10.07 12.88 -36.01
N ILE A 3 8.88 12.46 -35.56
CA ILE A 3 8.69 11.57 -34.39
C ILE A 3 8.21 10.15 -34.77
N GLY A 4 7.69 9.97 -35.98
CA GLY A 4 7.10 8.70 -36.43
C GLY A 4 8.12 7.69 -36.94
N GLU A 5 9.18 8.17 -37.60
CA GLU A 5 10.26 7.33 -38.15
C GLU A 5 11.20 6.74 -37.08
N PRO A 6 11.48 7.42 -35.94
CA PRO A 6 12.16 6.80 -34.79
C PRO A 6 11.32 5.73 -34.06
N GLY A 7 9.99 5.80 -34.17
CA GLY A 7 9.06 4.90 -33.46
C GLY A 7 9.22 3.44 -33.87
N THR A 8 9.50 3.17 -35.15
CA THR A 8 9.77 1.83 -35.68
C THR A 8 11.13 1.28 -35.23
N GLN A 9 12.12 2.16 -35.01
CA GLN A 9 13.43 1.78 -34.47
C GLN A 9 13.41 1.51 -32.95
N MET A 10 12.49 2.14 -32.22
CA MET A 10 12.37 1.95 -30.77
C MET A 10 11.76 0.61 -30.34
N THR A 11 11.20 -0.15 -31.28
CA THR A 11 10.67 -1.51 -31.01
C THR A 11 11.75 -2.56 -30.70
N MET A 12 13.03 -2.28 -30.99
CA MET A 12 14.14 -3.27 -30.93
C MET A 12 15.23 -3.00 -29.86
N ARG A 13 15.04 -2.06 -28.93
CA ARG A 13 15.97 -1.90 -27.80
C ARG A 13 15.39 -2.54 -26.53
N THR A 14 15.50 -3.86 -26.43
CA THR A 14 15.21 -4.61 -25.20
C THR A 14 16.27 -4.36 -24.13
N PHE A 15 15.79 -3.84 -23.01
CA PHE A 15 16.29 -3.84 -21.64
C PHE A 15 17.63 -4.54 -21.33
N HIS A 16 18.69 -3.74 -21.22
CA HIS A 16 19.78 -4.01 -20.28
C HIS A 16 20.16 -2.73 -19.53
N TYR A 17 19.40 -2.38 -18.49
CA TYR A 17 19.93 -1.58 -17.39
C TYR A 17 20.28 -2.55 -16.26
N ALA A 18 21.44 -3.19 -16.39
CA ALA A 18 22.00 -4.00 -15.31
C ALA A 18 22.46 -3.05 -14.19
N GLY A 19 21.96 -3.26 -12.97
CA GLY A 19 22.71 -2.87 -11.77
C GLY A 19 22.04 -1.96 -10.74
N VAL A 20 20.83 -1.45 -10.98
CA VAL A 20 20.10 -0.67 -9.96
C VAL A 20 18.68 -1.20 -9.88
N ALA A 21 18.12 -1.33 -8.68
CA ALA A 21 16.73 -1.75 -8.40
C ALA A 21 15.72 -0.71 -8.94
N THR A 22 15.81 -0.47 -10.24
CA THR A 22 15.01 0.46 -11.01
C THR A 22 13.67 -0.19 -11.21
N VAL A 23 12.63 0.52 -10.78
CA VAL A 23 11.25 0.17 -11.06
C VAL A 23 11.13 -0.05 -12.57
N ASN A 24 10.58 -1.19 -12.99
CA ASN A 24 10.34 -1.49 -14.40
C ASN A 24 9.30 -0.51 -14.96
N VAL A 25 9.78 0.61 -15.54
CA VAL A 25 8.92 1.58 -16.23
C VAL A 25 8.73 1.11 -17.68
N THR A 26 7.50 1.22 -18.21
CA THR A 26 7.23 1.05 -19.64
C THR A 26 8.05 2.06 -20.44
N GLN A 27 8.89 1.56 -21.34
CA GLN A 27 9.74 2.36 -22.23
C GLN A 27 9.38 2.13 -23.70
N GLY A 28 9.84 3.03 -24.57
CA GLY A 28 9.70 2.91 -26.02
C GLY A 28 8.32 3.32 -26.55
N LEU A 29 7.89 2.66 -27.62
CA LEU A 29 6.66 3.01 -28.35
C LEU A 29 5.38 2.93 -27.50
N PRO A 30 5.17 1.92 -26.63
CA PRO A 30 3.98 1.88 -25.78
C PRO A 30 3.84 3.13 -24.93
N ARG A 31 4.96 3.65 -24.39
CA ARG A 31 4.95 4.86 -23.56
C ARG A 31 4.66 6.13 -24.36
N ILE A 32 5.17 6.23 -25.59
CA ILE A 32 4.83 7.38 -26.46
C ILE A 32 3.34 7.39 -26.76
N ILE A 33 2.76 6.24 -27.08
CA ILE A 33 1.32 6.11 -27.35
C ILE A 33 0.52 6.59 -26.13
N GLU A 34 0.87 6.16 -24.90
CA GLU A 34 0.18 6.62 -23.68
C GLU A 34 0.18 8.14 -23.50
N ILE A 35 1.32 8.79 -23.80
CA ILE A 35 1.49 10.23 -23.66
C ILE A 35 0.70 10.97 -24.74
N VAL A 36 0.77 10.51 -25.99
CA VAL A 36 0.07 11.13 -27.13
C VAL A 36 -1.45 10.98 -26.99
N ASP A 37 -1.91 9.82 -26.52
CA ASP A 37 -3.34 9.54 -26.30
C ASP A 37 -3.87 10.20 -25.00
N ALA A 38 -3.02 10.89 -24.23
CA ALA A 38 -3.36 11.50 -22.95
C ALA A 38 -4.11 10.55 -22.00
N ARG A 39 -3.61 9.31 -21.86
CA ARG A 39 -4.25 8.32 -20.99
C ARG A 39 -4.26 8.81 -19.53
N LYS A 40 -5.42 8.71 -18.88
CA LYS A 40 -5.64 9.14 -17.48
C LYS A 40 -4.70 8.47 -16.47
N VAL A 41 -4.33 7.21 -16.69
CA VAL A 41 -3.39 6.47 -15.84
C VAL A 41 -2.47 5.68 -16.76
N PRO A 42 -1.14 5.84 -16.66
CA PRO A 42 -0.20 5.05 -17.43
C PRO A 42 -0.12 3.62 -16.92
N SER A 43 0.37 2.68 -17.74
CA SER A 43 0.41 1.26 -17.37
C SER A 43 1.37 0.98 -16.21
N THR A 44 2.47 1.73 -16.10
CA THR A 44 3.40 1.65 -14.96
C THR A 44 3.63 3.06 -14.39
N PRO A 45 2.72 3.55 -13.52
CA PRO A 45 2.92 4.82 -12.84
C PRO A 45 4.09 4.71 -11.87
N THR A 46 4.95 5.72 -11.83
CA THR A 46 6.09 5.81 -10.93
C THR A 46 6.26 7.22 -10.40
N MET A 47 6.90 7.33 -9.24
CA MET A 47 7.34 8.60 -8.67
C MET A 47 8.77 8.51 -8.17
N ILE A 48 9.44 9.66 -8.21
CA ILE A 48 10.69 9.92 -7.52
C ILE A 48 10.39 10.95 -6.45
N ILE A 49 10.50 10.56 -5.19
CA ILE A 49 10.18 11.38 -4.04
C ILE A 49 11.49 11.77 -3.37
N ARG A 50 11.74 13.07 -3.27
CA ARG A 50 12.92 13.63 -2.59
C ARG A 50 12.51 14.09 -1.19
N LEU A 51 13.38 13.88 -0.21
CA LEU A 51 13.18 14.39 1.15
C LEU A 51 13.65 15.85 1.22
N LYS A 52 13.13 16.58 2.20
CA LYS A 52 13.62 17.92 2.55
C LYS A 52 15.05 17.90 3.10
N ASP A 53 15.71 19.06 3.08
CA ASP A 53 17.11 19.23 3.46
C ASP A 53 17.47 18.76 4.88
N ASP A 54 16.50 18.76 5.80
CA ASP A 54 16.66 18.30 7.17
C ASP A 54 16.80 16.77 7.28
N LYS A 55 16.30 16.02 6.29
CA LYS A 55 16.20 14.55 6.35
C LYS A 55 16.84 13.82 5.16
N LYS A 56 17.29 14.54 4.14
CA LYS A 56 17.82 13.97 2.89
C LYS A 56 19.02 13.01 3.06
N ASN A 57 19.81 13.14 4.12
CA ASN A 57 20.99 12.29 4.36
C ASN A 57 20.72 11.13 5.34
N SER A 58 19.49 10.98 5.84
CA SER A 58 19.15 9.95 6.81
C SER A 58 18.47 8.77 6.14
N SER A 59 19.18 7.63 6.09
CA SER A 59 18.63 6.36 5.61
C SER A 59 17.41 5.92 6.44
N ASP A 60 17.47 6.11 7.77
CA ASP A 60 16.40 5.71 8.68
C ASP A 60 15.11 6.52 8.44
N GLU A 61 15.22 7.83 8.22
CA GLU A 61 14.05 8.67 7.89
C GLU A 61 13.48 8.33 6.51
N ALA A 62 14.34 8.05 5.52
CA ALA A 62 13.89 7.61 4.21
C ALA A 62 13.15 6.26 4.28
N GLN A 63 13.65 5.31 5.10
CA GLN A 63 13.01 4.01 5.29
C GLN A 63 11.67 4.12 6.03
N LYS A 64 11.60 4.97 7.06
CA LYS A 64 10.33 5.28 7.74
C LYS A 64 9.31 5.90 6.80
N LEU A 65 9.75 6.84 5.95
CA LEU A 65 8.89 7.46 4.94
C LEU A 65 8.41 6.43 3.92
N ALA A 66 9.28 5.54 3.45
CA ALA A 66 8.91 4.47 2.52
C ALA A 66 7.84 3.55 3.11
N ALA A 67 8.03 3.11 4.35
CA ALA A 67 7.05 2.30 5.08
C ALA A 67 5.72 3.04 5.35
N ALA A 68 5.75 4.38 5.45
CA ALA A 68 4.55 5.20 5.62
C ALA A 68 3.78 5.41 4.31
N LEU A 69 4.47 5.45 3.18
CA LEU A 69 3.89 5.66 1.85
C LEU A 69 3.29 4.38 1.26
N GLU A 70 3.95 3.24 1.48
CA GLU A 70 3.55 1.97 0.88
C GLU A 70 2.18 1.50 1.40
N VAL A 71 1.28 1.18 0.46
CA VAL A 71 -0.04 0.63 0.79
C VAL A 71 0.12 -0.70 1.52
N THR A 72 -0.42 -0.73 2.73
CA THR A 72 -0.51 -1.94 3.53
C THR A 72 -1.98 -2.31 3.66
N THR A 73 -2.37 -3.39 2.99
CA THR A 73 -3.69 -4.01 3.11
C THR A 73 -3.68 -5.10 4.18
N THR A 74 -4.86 -5.52 4.64
CA THR A 74 -5.00 -6.63 5.58
C THR A 74 -4.36 -7.91 5.04
N PHE A 75 -4.55 -8.21 3.75
CA PHE A 75 -3.94 -9.38 3.10
C PHE A 75 -2.41 -9.42 3.20
N ASN A 76 -1.74 -8.26 3.15
CA ASN A 76 -0.28 -8.18 3.23
C ASN A 76 0.26 -8.54 4.63
N ILE A 77 -0.54 -8.37 5.68
CA ILE A 77 -0.10 -8.46 7.08
C ILE A 77 -0.82 -9.54 7.88
N ALA A 78 -1.85 -10.19 7.35
CA ALA A 78 -2.65 -11.17 8.07
C ALA A 78 -3.11 -12.30 7.16
N ASN A 79 -3.13 -13.52 7.71
CA ASN A 79 -3.87 -14.63 7.10
C ASN A 79 -5.31 -14.58 7.59
N ILE A 80 -6.27 -14.58 6.66
CA ILE A 80 -7.70 -14.51 6.97
C ILE A 80 -8.27 -15.92 6.88
N GLU A 81 -8.83 -16.41 7.99
CA GLU A 81 -9.46 -17.73 8.08
C GLU A 81 -10.94 -17.55 8.38
N THR A 82 -11.79 -18.13 7.54
CA THR A 82 -13.25 -18.09 7.69
C THR A 82 -13.75 -19.31 8.44
N ASP A 83 -14.25 -19.10 9.65
CA ASP A 83 -14.86 -20.14 10.48
C ASP A 83 -16.37 -20.13 10.25
N VAL A 84 -16.83 -21.05 9.41
CA VAL A 84 -18.23 -21.18 9.02
C VAL A 84 -19.10 -21.72 10.17
N ALA A 85 -18.53 -22.56 11.04
CA ALA A 85 -19.26 -23.17 12.14
C ALA A 85 -19.59 -22.13 13.22
N GLN A 86 -18.62 -21.29 13.56
CA GLN A 86 -18.77 -20.23 14.56
C GLN A 86 -19.12 -18.86 13.96
N ARG A 87 -19.32 -18.81 12.63
CA ARG A 87 -19.73 -17.62 11.85
C ARG A 87 -18.86 -16.39 12.12
N ARG A 88 -17.55 -16.59 12.14
CA ARG A 88 -16.56 -15.56 12.49
C ARG A 88 -15.37 -15.61 11.55
N LEU A 89 -14.69 -14.47 11.43
CA LEU A 89 -13.41 -14.36 10.74
C LEU A 89 -12.28 -14.30 11.76
N VAL A 90 -11.24 -15.07 11.53
CA VAL A 90 -10.03 -15.10 12.35
C VAL A 90 -8.87 -14.58 11.51
N LEU A 91 -8.30 -13.45 11.91
CA LEU A 91 -7.15 -12.84 11.28
C LEU A 91 -5.90 -13.17 12.11
N LYS A 92 -5.02 -14.00 11.55
CA LYS A 92 -3.70 -14.30 12.15
C LYS A 92 -2.68 -13.30 11.63
N LEU A 93 -2.26 -12.38 12.48
CA LEU A 93 -1.32 -11.32 12.11
C LEU A 93 0.11 -11.85 11.96
N ASN A 94 0.76 -11.49 10.86
CA ASN A 94 2.15 -11.82 10.59
C ASN A 94 3.08 -10.77 11.22
N LYS A 95 3.69 -11.12 12.35
CA LYS A 95 4.63 -10.25 13.09
C LYS A 95 5.82 -9.79 12.26
N GLY A 96 6.29 -10.58 11.30
CA GLY A 96 7.39 -10.21 10.41
C GLY A 96 7.00 -9.07 9.48
N GLN A 97 5.84 -9.18 8.84
CA GLN A 97 5.30 -8.15 7.95
C GLN A 97 4.93 -6.88 8.72
N LEU A 98 4.32 -7.01 9.90
CA LEU A 98 4.02 -5.87 10.77
C LEU A 98 5.27 -5.06 11.13
N LYS A 99 6.38 -5.73 11.48
CA LYS A 99 7.65 -5.06 11.77
C LYS A 99 8.19 -4.32 10.53
N GLN A 100 8.15 -4.94 9.35
CA GLN A 100 8.62 -4.31 8.11
C GLN A 100 7.79 -3.08 7.74
N LYS A 101 6.48 -3.10 8.03
CA LYS A 101 5.57 -1.97 7.78
C LYS A 101 5.50 -0.95 8.92
N ASN A 102 6.29 -1.17 9.99
CA ASN A 102 6.26 -0.37 11.20
C ASN A 102 4.82 -0.15 11.71
N MET A 103 4.12 -1.26 11.95
CA MET A 103 2.75 -1.32 12.46
C MET A 103 2.66 -2.25 13.65
N THR A 104 1.76 -1.94 14.60
CA THR A 104 1.49 -2.79 15.76
C THR A 104 0.17 -3.55 15.61
N GLY A 105 0.03 -4.69 16.28
CA GLY A 105 -1.24 -5.44 16.25
C GLY A 105 -2.42 -4.64 16.81
N MET A 106 -2.17 -3.78 17.81
CA MET A 106 -3.18 -2.86 18.35
C MET A 106 -3.62 -1.83 17.31
N GLU A 107 -2.66 -1.21 16.60
CA GLU A 107 -2.96 -0.26 15.54
C GLU A 107 -3.81 -0.90 14.42
N VAL A 108 -3.54 -2.17 14.09
CA VAL A 108 -4.35 -2.94 13.13
C VAL A 108 -5.77 -3.15 13.65
N LYS A 109 -5.93 -3.55 14.92
CA LYS A 109 -7.23 -3.70 15.58
C LYS A 109 -8.05 -2.41 15.50
N ASP A 110 -7.49 -1.29 15.96
CA ASP A 110 -8.17 0.01 16.00
C ASP A 110 -8.60 0.47 14.60
N LYS A 111 -7.76 0.22 13.59
CA LYS A 111 -8.07 0.57 12.20
C LYS A 111 -9.18 -0.28 11.61
N LEU A 112 -9.19 -1.59 11.91
CA LEU A 112 -10.26 -2.50 11.50
C LEU A 112 -11.59 -2.12 12.17
N GLU A 113 -11.60 -1.86 13.49
CA GLU A 113 -12.79 -1.44 14.23
C GLU A 113 -13.40 -0.17 13.62
N ARG A 114 -12.57 0.84 13.35
CA ARG A 114 -13.04 2.10 12.73
C ARG A 114 -13.55 1.93 11.31
N ALA A 115 -12.89 1.10 10.51
CA ALA A 115 -13.25 0.93 9.11
C ALA A 115 -14.52 0.10 8.93
N LEU A 116 -14.69 -0.95 9.74
CA LEU A 116 -15.80 -1.89 9.65
C LEU A 116 -17.00 -1.47 10.50
N ARG A 117 -16.79 -0.60 11.50
CA ARG A 117 -17.78 -0.27 12.53
C ARG A 117 -18.29 -1.54 13.22
N THR A 118 -17.37 -2.44 13.54
CA THR A 118 -17.61 -3.77 14.10
C THR A 118 -16.61 -3.98 15.22
N LEU A 119 -17.02 -4.66 16.28
CA LEU A 119 -16.13 -5.03 17.38
C LEU A 119 -15.08 -6.03 16.87
N VAL A 120 -13.81 -5.76 17.16
CA VAL A 120 -12.70 -6.67 16.82
C VAL A 120 -12.14 -7.22 18.12
N GLN A 121 -12.37 -8.51 18.37
CA GLN A 121 -11.82 -9.18 19.55
C GLN A 121 -10.35 -9.50 19.33
N ALA A 122 -9.53 -9.31 20.34
CA ALA A 122 -8.08 -9.53 20.28
C ALA A 122 -7.68 -10.65 21.26
N ASP A 123 -6.73 -11.50 20.87
CA ASP A 123 -6.21 -12.55 21.76
C ASP A 123 -5.44 -11.99 22.96
N LYS A 124 -4.87 -10.78 22.82
CA LYS A 124 -4.05 -10.10 23.83
C LYS A 124 -4.30 -8.60 23.81
N GLU A 125 -4.26 -7.99 24.99
CA GLU A 125 -4.48 -6.55 25.14
C GLU A 125 -3.35 -5.66 24.60
N LYS A 126 -2.08 -6.08 24.63
CA LYS A 126 -0.96 -5.18 24.26
C LYS A 126 -0.36 -5.45 22.89
N ASN A 127 -0.28 -6.71 22.50
CA ASN A 127 0.35 -7.11 21.24
C ASN A 127 -0.38 -8.34 20.67
N PRO A 128 -1.59 -8.12 20.14
CA PRO A 128 -2.38 -9.21 19.60
C PRO A 128 -1.70 -9.83 18.39
N GLY A 129 -1.73 -11.16 18.33
CA GLY A 129 -1.33 -11.94 17.16
C GLY A 129 -2.53 -12.49 16.40
N VAL A 130 -3.70 -12.52 17.02
CA VAL A 130 -4.93 -13.04 16.44
C VAL A 130 -6.06 -12.05 16.74
N LEU A 131 -6.76 -11.65 15.69
CA LEU A 131 -7.96 -10.82 15.78
C LEU A 131 -9.16 -11.65 15.31
N THR A 132 -10.29 -11.54 16.01
CA THR A 132 -11.54 -12.22 15.68
C THR A 132 -12.61 -11.19 15.41
N ILE A 133 -13.35 -11.37 14.32
CA ILE A 133 -14.39 -10.44 13.89
C ILE A 133 -15.66 -11.23 13.62
N ILE A 134 -16.76 -10.80 14.22
CA ILE A 134 -18.07 -11.41 14.05
C ILE A 134 -18.93 -10.44 13.25
N PRO A 135 -19.48 -10.83 12.09
CA PRO A 135 -20.33 -9.95 11.30
C PRO A 135 -21.54 -9.47 12.11
N GLY A 136 -21.83 -8.17 12.04
CA GLY A 136 -23.01 -7.57 12.68
C GLY A 136 -22.85 -7.22 14.17
N VAL A 137 -21.74 -7.60 14.81
CA VAL A 137 -21.47 -7.28 16.21
C VAL A 137 -20.70 -5.96 16.30
N SER A 138 -21.32 -4.93 16.86
CA SER A 138 -20.69 -3.61 17.00
C SER A 138 -20.29 -3.28 18.44
N SER A 139 -20.89 -3.97 19.41
CA SER A 139 -20.70 -3.80 20.84
C SER A 139 -20.62 -5.15 21.56
N GLU A 140 -20.25 -5.13 22.85
CA GLU A 140 -20.27 -6.33 23.70
C GLU A 140 -21.70 -6.81 24.00
N GLU A 141 -22.69 -5.91 23.97
CA GLU A 141 -24.11 -6.23 24.15
C GLU A 141 -24.64 -7.09 22.99
N ASP A 142 -24.25 -6.75 21.74
CA ASP A 142 -24.62 -7.52 20.54
C ASP A 142 -24.08 -8.97 20.56
N LEU A 143 -23.09 -9.25 21.44
CA LEU A 143 -22.49 -10.57 21.57
C LEU A 143 -23.44 -11.56 22.25
N GLU A 144 -24.31 -11.08 23.13
CA GLU A 144 -25.30 -11.89 23.85
C GLU A 144 -26.44 -12.33 22.91
N ASP A 145 -26.79 -11.47 21.94
CA ASP A 145 -27.83 -11.72 20.93
C ASP A 145 -27.44 -12.76 19.86
N LEU A 146 -26.17 -13.16 19.78
CA LEU A 146 -25.67 -14.09 18.76
C LEU A 146 -26.31 -15.48 18.85
N LEU A 147 -26.75 -15.90 20.04
CA LEU A 147 -27.41 -17.20 20.24
C LEU A 147 -28.80 -17.21 19.61
N GLU A 148 -29.51 -16.09 19.66
CA GLU A 148 -30.86 -15.96 19.11
C GLU A 148 -30.84 -15.56 17.63
N ASN A 149 -29.91 -14.67 17.24
CA ASN A 149 -29.82 -14.09 15.91
C ASN A 149 -28.41 -14.23 15.31
N PRO A 150 -27.97 -15.45 14.96
CA PRO A 150 -26.63 -15.65 14.46
C PRO A 150 -26.46 -15.04 13.06
N PRO A 151 -25.30 -14.45 12.75
CA PRO A 151 -25.08 -13.72 11.50
C PRO A 151 -25.23 -14.60 10.27
N SER A 152 -25.82 -14.08 9.19
CA SER A 152 -26.01 -14.87 7.97
C SER A 152 -24.67 -15.24 7.32
N TYR A 153 -24.63 -16.38 6.61
CA TYR A 153 -23.46 -16.79 5.84
C TYR A 153 -23.06 -15.75 4.78
N THR A 154 -24.05 -15.08 4.18
CA THR A 154 -23.82 -13.99 3.23
C THR A 154 -23.12 -12.79 3.87
N MET A 155 -23.45 -12.44 5.11
CA MET A 155 -22.75 -11.38 5.85
C MET A 155 -21.29 -11.75 6.13
N LEU A 156 -21.01 -13.02 6.41
CA LEU A 156 -19.65 -13.52 6.63
C LEU A 156 -18.78 -13.38 5.37
N LEU A 157 -19.30 -13.81 4.21
CA LEU A 157 -18.59 -13.67 2.93
C LEU A 157 -18.38 -12.20 2.54
N GLN A 158 -19.39 -11.34 2.72
CA GLN A 158 -19.25 -9.91 2.46
C GLN A 158 -18.21 -9.26 3.37
N LEU A 159 -18.13 -9.69 4.62
CA LEU A 159 -17.11 -9.20 5.55
C LEU A 159 -15.71 -9.64 5.12
N GLU A 160 -15.55 -10.89 4.69
CA GLU A 160 -14.28 -11.43 4.18
C GLU A 160 -13.77 -10.61 2.98
N GLU A 161 -14.64 -10.39 1.98
CA GLU A 161 -14.32 -9.58 0.79
C GLU A 161 -13.91 -8.15 1.17
N LYS A 162 -14.66 -7.52 2.09
CA LYS A 162 -14.35 -6.16 2.56
C LYS A 162 -13.01 -6.08 3.28
N ILE A 163 -12.67 -7.08 4.09
CA ILE A 163 -11.46 -7.07 4.90
C ILE A 163 -10.21 -7.32 4.06
N ARG A 164 -10.29 -8.21 3.07
CA ARG A 164 -9.15 -8.67 2.27
C ARG A 164 -8.32 -7.50 1.70
N ASP A 165 -8.99 -6.58 1.02
CA ASP A 165 -8.36 -5.44 0.35
C ASP A 165 -8.48 -4.13 1.14
N LEU A 166 -8.89 -4.21 2.40
CA LEU A 166 -8.98 -3.05 3.26
C LEU A 166 -7.58 -2.46 3.47
N ARG A 167 -7.40 -1.20 3.07
CA ARG A 167 -6.17 -0.45 3.30
C ARG A 167 -6.11 0.02 4.75
N LEU A 168 -5.08 -0.40 5.47
CA LEU A 168 -4.83 -0.02 6.86
C LEU A 168 -3.81 1.13 6.96
N LYS A 169 -2.84 1.21 6.04
CA LYS A 169 -1.80 2.25 6.03
C LYS A 169 -1.36 2.52 4.58
N GLY A 170 -0.68 3.63 4.37
CA GLY A 170 -0.12 4.00 3.07
C GLY A 170 -0.98 4.97 2.30
N VAL A 171 -0.39 5.49 1.22
CA VAL A 171 -1.01 6.43 0.30
C VAL A 171 -1.67 5.65 -0.84
N PRO A 172 -2.97 5.87 -1.13
CA PRO A 172 -3.65 5.21 -2.25
C PRO A 172 -2.84 5.27 -3.54
N GLY A 173 -2.73 4.15 -4.26
CA GLY A 173 -2.02 4.12 -5.54
C GLY A 173 -0.49 4.10 -5.44
N ILE A 174 0.09 3.93 -4.24
CA ILE A 174 1.52 3.63 -4.06
C ILE A 174 1.66 2.19 -3.56
N GLU A 175 1.98 1.29 -4.47
CA GLU A 175 2.08 -0.15 -4.18
C GLU A 175 3.38 -0.52 -3.48
N ARG A 176 4.49 0.13 -3.86
CA ARG A 176 5.81 -0.08 -3.28
C ARG A 176 6.61 1.22 -3.25
N ALA A 177 7.46 1.37 -2.25
CA ALA A 177 8.41 2.47 -2.13
C ALA A 177 9.79 1.93 -1.76
N ASN A 178 10.76 2.11 -2.65
CA ASN A 178 12.14 1.66 -2.45
C ASN A 178 13.04 2.86 -2.15
N VAL A 179 13.80 2.78 -1.06
CA VAL A 179 14.82 3.77 -0.73
C VAL A 179 16.05 3.52 -1.60
N GLN A 180 16.60 4.58 -2.18
CA GLN A 180 17.83 4.57 -2.96
C GLN A 180 18.71 5.73 -2.52
N PHE A 181 20.02 5.56 -2.69
CA PHE A 181 21.01 6.61 -2.47
C PHE A 181 21.48 7.15 -3.83
N ASP A 182 21.52 8.48 -3.96
CA ASP A 182 22.02 9.15 -5.15
C ASP A 182 23.49 9.53 -4.92
N ASP A 183 24.42 8.78 -5.51
CA ASP A 183 25.87 9.01 -5.36
C ASP A 183 26.33 10.38 -5.88
N LYS A 184 25.55 11.02 -6.76
CA LYS A 184 25.91 12.32 -7.36
C LYS A 184 25.54 13.49 -6.46
N GLU A 185 24.33 13.45 -5.90
CA GLU A 185 23.78 14.49 -5.03
C GLU A 185 24.10 14.23 -3.55
N GLY A 186 24.53 13.02 -3.20
CA GLY A 186 24.85 12.61 -1.83
C GLY A 186 23.63 12.49 -0.91
N GLU A 187 22.44 12.25 -1.46
CA GLU A 187 21.17 12.20 -0.73
C GLU A 187 20.34 10.95 -1.01
N TYR A 188 19.49 10.57 -0.06
CA TYR A 188 18.52 9.50 -0.21
C TYR A 188 17.25 10.01 -0.90
N TYR A 189 16.69 9.18 -1.76
CA TYR A 189 15.41 9.40 -2.40
C TYR A 189 14.60 8.11 -2.43
N LEU A 190 13.29 8.24 -2.64
CA LEU A 190 12.39 7.09 -2.76
C LEU A 190 11.94 6.96 -4.21
N SER A 191 12.02 5.76 -4.74
CA SER A 191 11.42 5.38 -6.02
C SER A 191 10.18 4.54 -5.76
N THR A 192 9.02 4.98 -6.26
CA THR A 192 7.75 4.29 -6.04
C THR A 192 7.25 3.54 -7.27
N ILE A 193 6.59 2.41 -7.02
CA ILE A 193 5.66 1.76 -7.95
C ILE A 193 4.27 2.30 -7.62
N GLY A 194 3.64 2.91 -8.60
CA GLY A 194 2.43 3.67 -8.41
C GLY A 194 2.69 5.16 -8.21
N SER A 195 1.65 5.98 -8.36
CA SER A 195 1.72 7.42 -8.18
C SER A 195 0.48 8.02 -7.57
N ASN A 196 0.70 8.99 -6.67
CA ASN A 196 -0.34 9.82 -6.08
C ASN A 196 0.27 11.14 -5.59
N LEU A 197 0.60 12.02 -6.54
CA LEU A 197 1.32 13.25 -6.25
C LEU A 197 0.55 14.18 -5.29
N SER A 198 -0.79 14.19 -5.36
CA SER A 198 -1.61 15.05 -4.50
C SER A 198 -1.44 14.69 -3.02
N ARG A 199 -1.60 13.40 -2.66
CA ARG A 199 -1.43 12.94 -1.28
C ARG A 199 0.02 12.95 -0.82
N VAL A 200 0.96 12.62 -1.71
CA VAL A 200 2.40 12.66 -1.39
C VAL A 200 2.83 14.09 -1.08
N SER A 201 2.33 15.08 -1.82
CA SER A 201 2.68 16.48 -1.60
C SER A 201 2.19 17.01 -0.26
N GLU A 202 1.11 16.47 0.32
CA GLU A 202 0.62 16.89 1.65
C GLU A 202 1.61 16.57 2.78
N ILE A 203 2.53 15.63 2.58
CA ILE A 203 3.47 15.18 3.62
C ILE A 203 4.60 16.19 3.81
N GLU A 204 4.78 16.66 5.03
CA GLU A 204 5.72 17.74 5.35
C GLU A 204 7.20 17.37 5.15
N THR A 205 7.58 16.10 5.26
CA THR A 205 8.98 15.66 5.12
C THR A 205 9.46 15.60 3.67
N ILE A 206 8.55 15.79 2.71
CA ILE A 206 8.81 15.64 1.28
C ILE A 206 9.11 17.00 0.66
N ASP A 207 10.13 17.03 -0.20
CA ASP A 207 10.43 18.17 -1.04
C ASP A 207 9.53 18.16 -2.28
N ARG A 208 8.51 19.02 -2.25
CA ARG A 208 7.52 19.19 -3.32
C ARG A 208 8.13 19.73 -4.62
N SER A 209 9.25 20.47 -4.53
CA SER A 209 9.85 21.13 -5.70
C SER A 209 10.65 20.15 -6.57
N ARG A 210 11.22 19.11 -5.95
CA ARG A 210 12.06 18.11 -6.61
C ARG A 210 11.38 16.73 -6.77
N THR A 211 10.16 16.58 -6.28
CA THR A 211 9.38 15.34 -6.44
C THR A 211 8.78 15.27 -7.84
N TYR A 212 8.95 14.14 -8.51
CA TYR A 212 8.55 13.92 -9.90
C TYR A 212 7.64 12.68 -10.04
N THR A 213 6.73 12.70 -11.02
CA THR A 213 5.95 11.53 -11.43
C THR A 213 5.84 11.46 -12.95
N ASN A 214 5.74 10.24 -13.48
CA ASN A 214 5.45 10.00 -14.89
C ASN A 214 3.94 9.98 -15.21
N ASN A 215 3.07 10.12 -14.21
CA ASN A 215 1.62 10.16 -14.41
C ASN A 215 1.19 11.60 -14.76
N ILE A 216 0.62 11.77 -15.96
CA ILE A 216 0.29 13.08 -16.56
C ILE A 216 -1.12 13.50 -16.17
#